data_AF-A0A831X3Z8-F1
#
_entry.id   AF-A0A831X3Z8-F1
#
_cell.length_a   1.000
_cell.length_b   1.000
_cell.length_c   1.000
_cell.angle_alpha   90.00
_cell.angle_beta   90.00
_cell.angle_gamma   90.00
#
_symmetry.space_group_name_H-M   'P 1'
#
loop_
_entity.id
_entity.type
_entity.pdbx_description
1 polymer ?
#
loop_
_entity_poly.entity_id
_entity_poly.type
_entity_poly.pdbx_seq_one_letter_code
_entity_poly.pdbx_strand_id
1 'polypeptide(L)' 'MKRDVVRFLGVLLLILVFSLLVYPTPFKYIERGFGSGLDATLKINRFTGTTYIFEYNDGWIKQPSGN' A
#
# COMPACT_ATOMS: atom_id res chain seq x y z
N MET A 1 3.77 -40.01 -5.89
CA MET A 1 4.54 -39.02 -6.67
C MET A 1 3.66 -37.91 -7.25
N LYS A 2 2.85 -38.13 -8.30
CA LYS A 2 2.07 -37.02 -8.91
C LYS A 2 1.13 -36.31 -7.93
N ARG A 3 0.44 -37.07 -7.07
CA ARG A 3 -0.50 -36.53 -6.07
C ARG A 3 0.20 -35.69 -4.99
N ASP A 4 1.41 -36.07 -4.62
CA ASP A 4 2.17 -35.41 -3.54
C ASP A 4 2.77 -34.09 -4.03
N VAL A 5 3.24 -34.07 -5.29
CA VAL A 5 3.72 -32.85 -5.97
C VAL A 5 2.59 -31.82 -6.11
N VAL A 6 1.39 -32.26 -6.51
CA VAL A 6 0.22 -31.37 -6.63
C VAL A 6 -0.17 -30.78 -5.28
N ARG A 7 -0.15 -31.59 -4.20
CA ARG A 7 -0.42 -31.09 -2.84
C ARG A 7 0.61 -30.06 -2.40
N PHE A 8 1.89 -30.32 -2.64
CA PHE A 8 2.97 -29.39 -2.31
C PHE A 8 2.81 -28.05 -3.04
N LEU A 9 2.57 -28.09 -4.36
CA LEU A 9 2.33 -26.88 -5.16
C LEU A 9 1.08 -26.12 -4.69
N GLY A 10 0.02 -26.83 -4.32
CA GLY A 10 -1.20 -26.21 -3.79
C GLY A 10 -0.96 -25.46 -2.49
N VAL A 11 -0.19 -26.05 -1.56
CA VAL A 11 0.18 -25.39 -0.30
C VAL A 11 1.09 -24.19 -0.56
N LEU A 12 2.06 -24.32 -1.46
CA LEU A 12 2.96 -23.23 -1.82
C LEU A 12 2.21 -22.03 -2.42
N LEU A 13 1.24 -22.30 -3.30
CA LEU A 13 0.37 -21.29 -3.88
C LEU A 13 -0.49 -20.60 -2.82
N LEU A 14 -1.05 -21.37 -1.87
CA LEU A 14 -1.81 -20.85 -0.74
C LEU A 14 -0.97 -19.90 0.13
N ILE A 15 0.27 -20.28 0.46
CA ILE A 15 1.19 -19.42 1.21
C ILE A 15 1.47 -18.12 0.47
N LEU A 16 1.67 -18.18 -0.85
CA LEU A 16 1.94 -17.01 -1.68
C LEU A 16 0.72 -16.07 -1.77
N VAL A 17 -0.49 -16.61 -1.87
CA VAL A 17 -1.72 -15.80 -1.84
C VAL A 17 -1.91 -15.17 -0.46
N PHE A 18 -1.70 -15.94 0.61
CA PHE A 18 -1.77 -15.41 1.98
C PHE A 18 -0.71 -14.33 2.23
N SER A 19 0.50 -14.47 1.71
CA SER A 19 1.53 -13.44 1.90
C SER A 19 1.15 -12.13 1.23
N LEU A 20 0.51 -12.17 0.05
CA LEU A 20 -0.02 -10.98 -0.64
C LEU A 20 -1.21 -10.34 0.10
N LEU A 21 -2.05 -11.13 0.76
CA LEU A 21 -3.18 -10.63 1.55
C LEU A 21 -2.75 -10.04 2.89
N VAL A 22 -1.74 -10.64 3.53
CA VAL A 22 -1.22 -10.20 4.83
C VAL A 22 -0.26 -9.03 4.68
N TYR A 23 0.50 -8.94 3.57
CA TYR A 23 1.32 -7.75 3.34
C TYR A 23 0.38 -6.55 3.14
N PRO A 24 0.43 -5.55 4.02
CA PRO A 24 -0.38 -4.37 3.84
C PRO A 24 0.03 -3.75 2.51
N THR A 25 -0.96 -3.23 1.78
CA THR A 25 -0.74 -2.47 0.55
C THR A 25 0.46 -1.54 0.72
N PRO A 26 1.30 -1.36 -0.33
CA PRO A 26 2.50 -0.52 -0.25
C PRO A 26 2.21 0.89 0.28
N PHE A 27 0.95 1.31 0.22
CA PHE A 27 0.49 2.60 0.66
C PHE A 27 -0.14 2.57 2.07
N LYS A 28 0.28 3.51 2.90
CA LYS A 28 -0.39 3.88 4.15
C LYS A 28 -1.14 5.18 3.91
N TYR A 29 -2.43 5.20 4.19
CA TYR A 29 -3.24 6.42 4.14
C TYR A 29 -3.28 7.07 5.52
N ILE A 30 -3.07 8.38 5.58
CA ILE A 30 -3.08 9.15 6.82
C ILE A 30 -3.88 10.43 6.55
N GLU A 31 -4.85 10.71 7.41
CA GLU A 31 -5.52 12.02 7.42
C GLU A 31 -4.64 12.98 8.21
N ARG A 32 -4.20 14.09 7.60
CA ARG A 32 -3.51 15.16 8.31
C ARG A 32 -4.46 16.35 8.41
N GLY A 33 -5.05 16.54 9.58
CA GLY A 33 -5.79 17.75 9.90
C GLY A 33 -4.80 18.92 10.04
N PHE A 34 -4.89 19.90 9.14
CA PHE A 34 -4.05 21.11 9.17
C PHE A 34 -4.62 22.25 10.03
N GLY A 35 -5.56 21.97 10.94
CA GLY A 35 -6.15 22.98 11.84
C GLY A 35 -7.05 24.02 11.16
N SER A 36 -7.06 24.09 9.82
CA SER A 36 -7.85 25.03 9.02
C SER A 36 -9.09 24.39 8.34
N GLY A 37 -9.48 23.18 8.73
CA GLY A 37 -10.67 22.50 8.21
C GLY A 37 -10.50 21.83 6.83
N LEU A 38 -9.28 21.82 6.28
CA LEU A 38 -8.94 21.04 5.09
C LEU A 38 -8.22 19.76 5.52
N ASP A 39 -8.99 18.67 5.59
CA ASP A 39 -8.46 17.33 5.80
C ASP A 39 -7.84 16.84 4.48
N ALA A 40 -6.51 16.96 4.38
CA ALA A 40 -5.78 16.40 3.24
C ALA A 40 -5.48 14.92 3.52
N THR A 41 -5.99 14.03 2.67
CA THR A 41 -5.60 12.62 2.72
C THR A 41 -4.19 12.48 2.15
N LEU A 42 -3.28 11.93 2.95
CA LEU A 42 -1.93 11.56 2.57
C LEU A 42 -1.87 10.09 2.19
N LYS A 43 -1.13 9.78 1.13
CA LYS A 43 -0.81 8.42 0.71
C LYS A 43 0.70 8.27 0.76
N ILE A 44 1.21 7.46 1.68
CA ILE A 44 2.64 7.26 1.90
C ILE A 44 3.04 5.89 1.40
N ASN A 45 3.97 5.82 0.45
CA ASN A 45 4.56 4.56 0.04
C ASN A 45 5.56 4.08 1.10
N ARG A 46 5.30 2.94 1.73
CA ARG A 46 6.16 2.35 2.78
C ARG A 46 7.52 1.89 2.25
N PHE A 47 7.62 1.54 0.97
CA PHE A 47 8.87 1.08 0.37
C PHE A 47 9.78 2.23 -0.06
N THR A 48 9.22 3.29 -0.67
CA THR A 48 10.01 4.41 -1.20
C THR A 48 10.02 5.63 -0.30
N GLY A 49 9.23 5.64 0.78
CA GLY A 49 9.02 6.81 1.63
C GLY A 49 8.33 7.97 0.93
N THR A 50 7.88 7.78 -0.32
CA THR A 50 7.28 8.86 -1.11
C THR A 50 5.87 9.16 -0.61
N THR A 51 5.63 10.43 -0.28
CA THR A 51 4.34 10.94 0.14
C THR A 51 3.60 11.53 -1.05
N TYR A 52 2.31 11.25 -1.13
CA TYR A 52 1.39 11.85 -2.07
C TYR A 52 0.28 12.56 -1.28
N ILE A 53 -0.15 13.72 -1.75
CA ILE A 53 -1.31 14.45 -1.24
C ILE A 53 -2.43 14.28 -2.27
N PHE A 54 -3.67 14.15 -1.78
CA PHE A 54 -4.84 14.21 -2.64
C PHE A 54 -5.31 15.65 -2.82
N GLU A 55 -5.38 16.11 -4.06
CA GLU A 55 -5.99 17.39 -4.46
C GLU A 55 -7.21 17.12 -5.33
N TYR A 56 -8.30 17.87 -5.13
CA TYR A 56 -9.59 17.59 -5.77
C TYR A 56 -9.54 17.66 -7.31
N ASN A 57 -8.73 18.57 -7.87
CA ASN A 57 -8.63 18.77 -9.32
C ASN A 57 -7.55 17.89 -9.98
N ASP A 58 -6.48 17.57 -9.24
CA ASP A 58 -5.26 16.97 -9.80
C ASP A 58 -5.02 15.52 -9.31
N GLY A 59 -5.82 15.04 -8.37
CA GLY A 59 -5.72 13.70 -7.81
C GLY A 59 -4.51 13.55 -6.88
N TRP A 60 -3.79 12.43 -6.99
CA TRP A 60 -2.64 12.13 -6.12
C TRP A 60 -1.35 12.77 -6.64
N ILE A 61 -0.95 13.89 -6.04
CA ILE A 61 0.29 14.59 -6.40
C ILE A 61 1.42 14.17 -5.47
N LYS A 62 2.59 13.87 -6.05
CA LYS A 62 3.81 13.55 -5.28
C LYS A 62 4.27 14.79 -4.54
N GLN A 63 4.32 14.72 -3.21
CA GLN A 63 4.86 15.79 -2.40
C GLN A 63 6.40 15.77 -2.50
N PRO A 64 7.04 16.89 -2.86
CA PRO A 64 8.49 16.98 -2.79
C PRO A 64 8.92 16.82 -1.33
N SER A 65 9.89 15.93 -1.09
CA SER A 65 10.52 15.76 0.21
C SER A 65 11.28 17.06 0.54
N GLY A 66 10.66 17.96 1.29
CA GLY A 66 11.33 19.16 1.78
C GLY A 66 12.41 18.78 2.79
N ASN A 67 13.64 19.26 2.56
CA ASN A 67 14.64 19.44 3.63
C ASN A 67 14.14 20.46 4.64
#